data_AF-A0A7W3TTH0-F1
#
_entry.id   AF-A0A7W3TTH0-F1
#
_cell.length_a   1.000
_cell.length_b   1.000
_cell.length_c   1.000
_cell.angle_alpha   90.00
_cell.angle_beta   90.00
_cell.angle_gamma   90.00
#
_symmetry.space_group_name_H-M   'P 1'
#
loop_
_entity.id
_entity.type
_entity.pdbx_description
1 polymer ?
#
loop_
_entity_poly.entity_id
_entity_poly.type
_entity_poly.pdbx_seq_one_letter_code
_entity_poly.pdbx_strand_id
1 'polypeptide(L)'
;MVLNDIISILLFCVFTYLFNLNFRRDNYAYAFVMFIGMMVFYGDFYHHLPASWKLYILIIATFCWAIFTILVGRQAFIKASHRKHFSYATAIGILAIIITFIFRIVL
;
A
#
# COMPACT_ATOMS: atom_id res chain seq x y z
N MET A 1 17.01 16.92 -1.70
CA MET A 1 15.66 16.71 -1.14
C MET A 1 14.64 16.62 -2.25
N VAL A 2 14.27 17.71 -2.94
CA VAL A 2 13.18 17.70 -3.95
C VAL A 2 13.30 16.60 -5.04
N LEU A 3 14.49 16.39 -5.63
CA LEU A 3 14.66 15.36 -6.67
C LEU A 3 14.47 13.93 -6.11
N ASN A 4 14.96 13.66 -4.90
CA ASN A 4 14.79 12.35 -4.26
C ASN A 4 13.31 12.11 -3.92
N ASP A 5 12.61 13.12 -3.42
CA ASP A 5 11.19 13.02 -3.09
C ASP A 5 10.34 12.73 -4.35
N ILE A 6 10.68 13.36 -5.48
CA ILE A 6 10.04 13.10 -6.78
C ILE A 6 10.30 11.66 -7.23
N ILE A 7 11.54 11.18 -7.12
CA ILE A 7 11.91 9.80 -7.47
C ILE A 7 11.15 8.82 -6.58
N SER A 8 11.09 9.05 -5.27
CA SER A 8 10.40 8.19 -4.31
C SER A 8 8.90 8.14 -4.58
N ILE A 9 8.25 9.26 -4.91
CA ILE A 9 6.84 9.27 -5.34
C ILE A 9 6.67 8.49 -6.65
N LEU A 10 7.55 8.70 -7.63
CA LEU A 10 7.44 8.04 -8.94
C LEU A 10 7.60 6.52 -8.79
N LEU A 11 8.56 6.08 -7.99
CA LEU A 11 8.76 4.67 -7.67
C LEU A 11 7.57 4.13 -6.86
N PHE A 12 7.06 4.85 -5.87
CA PHE A 12 5.83 4.48 -5.17
C PHE A 12 4.67 4.23 -6.14
N CYS A 13 4.46 5.12 -7.12
CA CYS A 13 3.42 4.97 -8.15
C CYS A 13 3.67 3.75 -9.04
N VAL A 14 4.90 3.53 -9.51
CA VAL A 14 5.27 2.36 -10.34
C VAL A 14 5.02 1.05 -9.59
N PHE A 15 5.49 0.95 -8.34
CA PHE A 15 5.29 -0.24 -7.51
C PHE A 15 3.81 -0.47 -7.17
N THR A 16 3.03 0.59 -6.94
CA THR A 16 1.58 0.50 -6.73
C THR A 16 0.87 -0.03 -7.99
N TYR A 17 1.27 0.44 -9.17
CA TYR A 17 0.74 -0.05 -10.43
C TYR A 17 1.06 -1.53 -10.64
N LEU A 18 2.33 -1.92 -10.46
CA LEU A 18 2.77 -3.31 -10.60
C LEU A 18 2.14 -4.23 -9.55
N PHE A 19 1.94 -3.74 -8.33
CA PHE A 19 1.17 -4.43 -7.29
C PHE A 19 -0.22 -4.76 -7.80
N ASN A 20 -0.98 -3.76 -8.28
CA ASN A 20 -2.35 -3.97 -8.74
C ASN A 20 -2.41 -4.90 -9.95
N LEU A 21 -1.46 -4.77 -10.90
CA LEU A 21 -1.36 -5.64 -12.07
C LEU A 21 -1.14 -7.11 -11.68
N ASN A 22 -0.18 -7.39 -10.80
CA ASN A 22 0.11 -8.75 -10.35
C ASN A 22 -1.01 -9.29 -9.46
N PHE A 23 -1.57 -8.45 -8.60
CA PHE A 23 -2.69 -8.81 -7.74
C PHE A 23 -3.89 -9.27 -8.57
N ARG A 24 -4.27 -8.52 -9.63
CA ARG A 24 -5.38 -8.89 -10.54
C ARG A 24 -5.13 -10.18 -11.34
N ARG A 25 -3.87 -10.57 -11.53
CA ARG A 25 -3.47 -11.78 -12.27
C ARG A 25 -3.30 -13.00 -11.36
N ASP A 26 -3.76 -12.95 -10.12
CA ASP A 26 -3.55 -13.98 -9.11
C ASP A 26 -2.07 -14.28 -8.81
N ASN A 27 -1.15 -13.40 -9.23
CA ASN A 27 0.27 -13.56 -8.97
C ASN A 27 0.66 -12.92 -7.63
N TYR A 28 0.17 -13.53 -6.55
CA TYR A 28 0.26 -12.98 -5.21
C TYR A 28 1.70 -12.84 -4.71
N ALA A 29 2.60 -13.78 -5.05
CA ALA A 29 4.00 -13.70 -4.65
C ALA A 29 4.67 -12.44 -5.20
N TYR A 30 4.51 -12.17 -6.49
CA TYR A 30 5.04 -10.94 -7.09
C TYR A 30 4.30 -9.71 -6.60
N ALA A 31 2.98 -9.78 -6.39
CA ALA A 31 2.23 -8.68 -5.77
C ALA A 31 2.80 -8.36 -4.39
N PHE A 32 3.20 -9.36 -3.59
CA PHE A 32 3.83 -9.14 -2.28
C PHE A 32 5.14 -8.35 -2.40
N VAL A 33 6.01 -8.75 -3.34
CA VAL A 33 7.28 -8.06 -3.59
C VAL A 33 7.03 -6.61 -4.04
N MET A 34 6.03 -6.39 -4.91
CA MET A 34 5.66 -5.04 -5.32
C MET A 34 5.11 -4.21 -4.16
N PHE A 35 4.36 -4.84 -3.26
CA PHE A 35 3.85 -4.22 -2.04
C PHE A 35 5.00 -3.76 -1.11
N ILE A 36 6.01 -4.60 -0.90
CA ILE A 36 7.20 -4.22 -0.11
C ILE A 36 7.88 -3.00 -0.74
N GLY A 37 8.12 -3.01 -2.05
CA GLY A 37 8.74 -1.88 -2.74
C GLY A 37 7.95 -0.59 -2.57
N MET A 38 6.63 -0.65 -2.77
CA MET A 38 5.74 0.50 -2.53
C MET A 38 5.83 0.99 -1.08
N MET A 39 5.89 0.11 -0.07
CA MET A 39 6.05 0.51 1.33
C MET A 39 7.40 1.18 1.63
N VAL A 40 8.49 0.69 1.02
CA VAL A 40 9.83 1.28 1.17
C VAL A 40 9.86 2.71 0.62
N PHE A 41 9.37 2.92 -0.61
CA PHE A 41 9.36 4.25 -1.21
C PHE A 41 8.35 5.21 -0.56
N TYR A 42 7.23 4.68 -0.06
CA TYR A 42 6.32 5.47 0.79
C TYR A 42 7.01 5.91 2.08
N GLY A 43 7.73 5.01 2.76
CA GLY A 43 8.47 5.33 3.99
C GLY A 43 9.57 6.37 3.75
N ASP A 44 10.33 6.23 2.67
CA ASP A 44 11.36 7.22 2.29
C ASP A 44 10.75 8.60 2.02
N PHE A 45 9.66 8.67 1.25
CA PHE A 45 8.92 9.91 1.05
C PHE A 45 8.37 10.48 2.38
N TYR A 46 7.85 9.60 3.24
CA TYR A 46 7.30 9.97 4.55
C TYR A 46 8.34 10.57 5.48
N HIS A 47 9.58 10.06 5.46
CA HIS A 47 10.66 10.55 6.31
C HIS A 47 11.04 12.00 5.97
N HIS A 48 11.03 12.35 4.69
CA HIS A 48 11.38 13.69 4.20
C HIS A 48 10.23 14.70 4.25
N LEU A 49 9.00 14.26 4.54
CA LEU A 49 7.83 15.13 4.66
C LEU A 49 7.94 16.08 5.87
N PRO A 50 7.56 17.37 5.73
CA PRO A 50 7.47 18.28 6.85
C PRO A 50 6.51 17.76 7.93
N ALA A 51 6.82 18.00 9.20
CA ALA A 51 6.05 17.49 10.34
C ALA A 51 4.56 17.87 10.29
N SER A 52 4.23 19.05 9.75
CA SER A 52 2.85 19.51 9.56
C SER A 52 2.04 18.61 8.60
N TRP A 53 2.69 17.97 7.62
CA TRP A 53 2.04 17.14 6.60
C TRP A 53 2.03 15.64 6.94
N LYS A 54 2.95 15.17 7.79
CA LYS A 54 3.09 13.76 8.18
C LYS A 54 1.81 13.13 8.71
N LEU A 55 0.97 13.85 9.46
CA LEU A 55 -0.31 13.30 9.95
C LEU A 55 -1.33 13.12 8.82
N TYR A 56 -1.48 14.12 7.96
CA TYR A 56 -2.44 14.08 6.85
C TYR A 56 -2.12 12.96 5.87
N ILE A 57 -0.84 12.82 5.47
CA ILE A 57 -0.40 11.76 4.54
C ILE A 57 -0.59 10.37 5.14
N LEU A 58 -0.35 10.21 6.45
CA LEU A 58 -0.58 8.94 7.14
C LEU A 58 -2.06 8.54 7.15
N ILE A 59 -2.95 9.50 7.45
CA ILE A 59 -4.40 9.27 7.45
C ILE A 59 -4.88 8.90 6.05
N ILE A 60 -4.43 9.63 5.02
CA ILE A 60 -4.76 9.35 3.62
C ILE A 60 -4.32 7.95 3.24
N ALA A 61 -3.06 7.57 3.53
CA ALA A 61 -2.55 6.24 3.24
C ALA A 61 -3.37 5.14 3.93
N THR A 62 -3.64 5.31 5.22
CA THR A 62 -4.47 4.37 6.01
C THR A 62 -5.87 4.22 5.40
N PHE A 63 -6.48 5.33 4.98
CA PHE A 63 -7.81 5.31 4.35
C PHE A 63 -7.79 4.62 2.99
N CYS A 64 -6.75 4.85 2.16
CA CYS A 64 -6.56 4.14 0.91
C CYS A 64 -6.46 2.62 1.09
N TRP A 65 -5.73 2.16 2.12
CA TRP A 65 -5.65 0.73 2.46
C TRP A 65 -6.98 0.14 2.92
N ALA A 66 -7.73 0.88 3.74
CA ALA A 66 -9.07 0.48 4.16
C ALA A 66 -10.01 0.35 2.94
N ILE A 67 -10.03 1.34 2.04
CA ILE A 67 -10.82 1.29 0.80
C ILE A 67 -10.41 0.08 -0.05
N PHE A 68 -9.11 -0.13 -0.27
CA PHE A 68 -8.62 -1.27 -1.04
C PHE A 68 -9.14 -2.59 -0.47
N THR A 69 -9.05 -2.77 0.85
CA THR A 69 -9.51 -3.98 1.54
C THR A 69 -11.02 -4.17 1.40
N ILE A 70 -11.81 -3.11 1.56
CA ILE A 70 -13.27 -3.14 1.40
C ILE A 70 -13.68 -3.49 -0.03
N LEU A 71 -13.05 -2.87 -1.03
CA LEU A 71 -13.37 -3.10 -2.44
C LEU A 71 -13.09 -4.55 -2.86
N VAL A 72 -11.96 -5.11 -2.43
CA VAL A 72 -11.64 -6.52 -2.70
C VAL A 72 -12.55 -7.45 -1.87
N GLY A 73 -12.89 -7.08 -0.64
CA GLY A 73 -13.84 -7.84 0.19
C GLY A 73 -15.22 -7.93 -0.41
N ARG A 74 -15.76 -6.84 -0.94
CA ARG A 74 -17.03 -6.84 -1.65
C ARG A 74 -17.04 -7.84 -2.82
N GLN A 75 -15.93 -7.94 -3.57
CA GLN A 75 -15.84 -8.88 -4.69
C GLN A 75 -15.86 -10.36 -4.23
N ALA A 76 -15.28 -10.68 -3.07
CA ALA A 76 -15.28 -12.04 -2.53
C ALA A 76 -16.62 -12.50 -1.95
N PHE A 77 -17.46 -11.57 -1.47
CA PHE A 77 -18.84 -11.90 -1.08
C PHE A 77 -19.71 -12.25 -2.29
N ILE A 78 -19.44 -11.65 -3.46
CA ILE A 78 -20.23 -11.85 -4.68
C ILE A 78 -19.82 -13.15 -5.41
N LYS A 79 -18.54 -13.56 -5.33
CA LYS A 79 -18.03 -14.74 -6.04
C LYS A 79 -17.11 -15.58 -5.16
N ALA A 80 -17.44 -16.86 -4.99
CA ALA A 80 -16.65 -17.80 -4.18
C ALA A 80 -15.20 -17.99 -4.69
N SER A 81 -14.96 -17.87 -6.00
CA SER A 81 -13.62 -17.91 -6.60
C SER A 81 -12.69 -16.79 -6.12
N HIS A 82 -13.26 -15.67 -5.63
CA HIS A 82 -12.50 -14.51 -5.14
C HIS A 82 -12.19 -14.57 -3.64
N ARG A 83 -12.56 -15.65 -2.92
CA ARG A 83 -12.22 -15.80 -1.50
C ARG A 83 -10.71 -15.79 -1.23
N LYS A 84 -9.91 -16.37 -2.13
CA LYS A 84 -8.43 -16.32 -2.07
C LYS A 84 -7.91 -14.89 -2.24
N HIS A 85 -8.41 -14.17 -3.25
CA HIS A 85 -8.10 -12.75 -3.44
C HIS A 85 -8.40 -11.91 -2.20
N PHE A 86 -9.53 -12.14 -1.55
CA PHE A 86 -9.90 -11.40 -0.35
C PHE A 86 -9.03 -11.72 0.85
N SER A 87 -8.74 -12.99 1.10
CA SER A 87 -7.82 -13.38 2.18
C SER A 87 -6.47 -12.68 2.01
N TYR A 88 -5.95 -12.64 0.78
CA TYR A 88 -4.68 -11.99 0.47
C TYR A 88 -4.75 -10.45 0.56
N ALA A 89 -5.79 -9.81 0.03
CA ALA A 89 -6.00 -8.36 0.20
C ALA A 89 -6.16 -7.96 1.67
N THR A 90 -6.84 -8.79 2.47
CA THR A 90 -7.01 -8.53 3.90
C THR A 90 -5.68 -8.62 4.64
N ALA A 91 -4.88 -9.65 4.37
CA ALA A 91 -3.53 -9.78 4.94
C ALA A 91 -2.65 -8.58 4.58
N ILE A 92 -2.63 -8.19 3.30
CA ILE A 92 -1.86 -7.01 2.85
C ILE A 92 -2.39 -5.72 3.48
N GLY A 93 -3.71 -5.52 3.52
CA GLY A 93 -4.32 -4.32 4.08
C GLY A 93 -3.99 -4.14 5.57
N ILE A 94 -4.08 -5.22 6.36
CA ILE A 94 -3.68 -5.21 7.77
C ILE A 94 -2.18 -4.91 7.90
N LEU A 95 -1.34 -5.60 7.12
CA LEU A 95 0.11 -5.40 7.13
C LEU A 95 0.48 -3.95 6.78
N ALA A 96 -0.20 -3.37 5.79
CA ALA A 96 -0.01 -2.00 5.35
C ALA A 96 -0.34 -0.97 6.44
N ILE A 97 -1.46 -1.16 7.14
CA ILE A 97 -1.86 -0.30 8.25
C ILE A 97 -0.82 -0.37 9.37
N ILE A 98 -0.37 -1.58 9.72
CA ILE A 98 0.67 -1.79 10.75
C ILE A 98 1.96 -1.08 10.35
N ILE A 99 2.46 -1.30 9.13
CA ILE A 99 3.70 -0.67 8.64
C ILE A 99 3.58 0.85 8.64
N THR A 100 2.45 1.38 8.15
CA THR A 100 2.19 2.83 8.13
C THR A 100 2.21 3.42 9.54
N PHE A 101 1.66 2.70 10.53
CA PHE A 101 1.72 3.11 11.94
C PHE A 101 3.13 3.01 12.52
N ILE A 102 3.92 1.99 12.15
CA ILE A 102 5.33 1.90 12.55
C ILE A 102 6.11 3.11 12.02
N PHE A 103 5.89 3.52 10.77
CA PHE A 103 6.52 4.71 10.20
C PHE A 103 6.22 5.98 10.98
N ARG A 104 5.00 6.13 11.52
CA ARG A 104 4.66 7.25 12.41
C ARG A 104 5.58 7.37 13.62
N ILE A 105 6.00 6.24 14.17
CA ILE A 105 6.77 6.16 15.42
C ILE A 105 8.27 6.31 15.14
N VAL A 106 8.74 5.75 14.03
CA VAL A 106 10.17 5.60 13.74
C VAL A 106 10.72 6.73 12.85
N LEU A 107 9.90 7.33 11.96
CA LEU A 107 10.34 8.25 10.91
C LEU A 107 9.91 9.70 11.10
#